data_AF-K9RTS0-F1
#
_entry.id   AF-K9RTS0-F1
#
_cell.length_a   1.000
_cell.length_b   1.000
_cell.length_c   1.000
_cell.angle_alpha   90.00
_cell.angle_beta   90.00
_cell.angle_gamma   90.00
#
_symmetry.space_group_name_H-M   'P 1'
#
loop_
_entity.id
_entity.type
_entity.pdbx_description
1 polymer ?
#
loop_
_entity_poly.entity_id
_entity_poly.type
_entity_poly.pdbx_seq_one_letter_code
_entity_poly.pdbx_strand_id
1 'polypeptide(L)'
;MATSNSNTPYMIQVFCSLRSGNFPNQNDTFRGILDSLDQAARAINPSVSQGSLNVCHGDWYEWIIARSLWNFRIQNRKKLIGLLLPKVSSFDISNLYTPNLSNHINDLKQKVNNIAGVQLITSNPDFVVIDPEEIDVDPSLNSHIHQFTSDSIRLLQQSYTGFIDQCSFNNIVAYLAVKTSFRSDRRLQIPHEGSLMKATYIHLQTREWVINPKGLKYYAAASEVGPADRDALKTVATHSITNVQSLPQAAVDEVFEINTLQQANDAFEKILIY
;
A
#
# COMPACT_ATOMS: atom_id res chain seq x y z
N MET A 1 -17.38 14.38 16.25
CA MET A 1 -18.47 13.95 15.36
C MET A 1 -17.85 13.46 14.07
N ALA A 2 -17.74 12.14 13.92
CA ALA A 2 -17.20 11.51 12.72
C ALA A 2 -18.29 11.51 11.64
N THR A 3 -18.02 12.15 10.51
CA THR A 3 -18.86 12.02 9.31
C THR A 3 -18.69 10.61 8.75
N SER A 4 -19.75 9.82 8.86
CA SER A 4 -19.84 8.49 8.30
C SER A 4 -19.74 8.53 6.77
N ASN A 5 -19.05 7.52 6.21
CA ASN A 5 -18.81 7.28 4.78
C ASN A 5 -20.11 7.06 3.97
N SER A 6 -20.89 8.11 3.70
CA SER A 6 -22.07 8.03 2.81
C SER A 6 -21.73 8.13 1.32
N ASN A 7 -20.48 8.46 0.95
CA ASN A 7 -20.08 8.70 -0.44
C ASN A 7 -19.36 7.52 -1.13
N THR A 8 -18.94 6.48 -0.41
CA THR A 8 -18.21 5.33 -0.98
C THR A 8 -19.00 4.56 -2.06
N PRO A 9 -20.31 4.28 -1.87
CA PRO A 9 -21.10 3.61 -2.90
C PRO A 9 -21.18 4.44 -4.20
N TYR A 10 -21.29 5.76 -4.08
CA TYR A 10 -21.33 6.66 -5.23
C TYR A 10 -19.98 6.74 -5.95
N MET A 11 -18.85 6.79 -5.22
CA MET A 11 -17.50 6.79 -5.80
C MET A 11 -17.21 5.52 -6.60
N ILE A 12 -17.60 4.35 -6.07
CA ILE A 12 -17.49 3.06 -6.78
C ILE A 12 -18.38 3.06 -8.03
N GLN A 13 -19.62 3.52 -7.91
CA GLN A 13 -20.53 3.60 -9.05
C GLN A 13 -20.00 4.52 -10.16
N VAL A 14 -19.47 5.69 -9.80
CA VAL A 14 -18.84 6.62 -10.74
C VAL A 14 -17.66 5.95 -11.43
N PHE A 15 -16.72 5.37 -10.69
CA PHE A 15 -15.57 4.69 -11.28
C PHE A 15 -15.94 3.54 -12.23
N CYS A 16 -16.88 2.68 -11.81
CA CYS A 16 -17.34 1.53 -12.61
C CYS A 16 -18.15 1.97 -13.84
N SER A 17 -19.04 2.96 -13.70
CA SER A 17 -19.94 3.39 -14.78
C SER A 17 -19.22 4.18 -15.87
N LEU A 18 -18.27 5.04 -15.49
CA LEU A 18 -17.66 6.00 -16.42
C LEU A 18 -16.73 5.37 -17.46
N ARG A 19 -16.27 4.14 -17.24
CA ARG A 19 -15.46 3.39 -18.21
C ARG A 19 -16.12 2.09 -18.67
N SER A 20 -17.40 1.89 -18.34
CA SER A 20 -18.08 0.58 -18.50
C SER A 20 -17.27 -0.57 -17.90
N GLY A 21 -16.56 -0.31 -16.79
CA GLY A 21 -15.66 -1.26 -16.14
C GLY A 21 -14.36 -1.57 -16.90
N ASN A 22 -14.07 -0.93 -18.04
CA ASN A 22 -12.91 -1.28 -18.86
C ASN A 22 -11.56 -0.78 -18.29
N PHE A 23 -10.53 -1.58 -18.52
CA PHE A 23 -9.17 -1.38 -18.01
C PHE A 23 -8.37 -0.36 -18.85
N PRO A 24 -7.33 0.32 -18.30
CA PRO A 24 -6.43 1.13 -19.09
C PRO A 24 -5.88 0.33 -20.27
N ASN A 25 -6.05 0.85 -21.48
CA ASN A 25 -5.32 0.30 -22.62
C ASN A 25 -3.82 0.58 -22.44
N GLN A 26 -2.96 -0.14 -23.16
CA GLN A 26 -1.50 0.07 -23.05
C GLN A 26 -1.05 1.52 -23.33
N ASN A 27 -1.86 2.26 -24.11
CA ASN A 27 -1.58 3.65 -24.47
C ASN A 27 -2.23 4.66 -23.51
N ASP A 28 -3.07 4.23 -22.56
CA ASP A 28 -3.71 5.13 -21.61
C ASP A 28 -2.72 5.53 -20.51
N THR A 29 -2.72 6.81 -20.15
CA THR A 29 -2.06 7.26 -18.92
C THR A 29 -3.05 7.22 -17.76
N PHE A 30 -2.60 6.82 -16.58
CA PHE A 30 -3.43 6.78 -15.38
C PHE A 30 -3.93 8.17 -15.02
N ARG A 31 -3.10 9.21 -15.21
CA ARG A 31 -3.56 10.62 -15.12
C ARG A 31 -4.68 10.95 -16.10
N GLY A 32 -4.53 10.62 -17.38
CA GLY A 32 -5.58 10.86 -18.38
C GLY A 32 -6.89 10.16 -18.02
N ILE A 33 -6.80 9.00 -17.37
CA ILE A 33 -7.97 8.31 -16.83
C ILE A 33 -8.60 9.11 -15.69
N LEU A 34 -7.82 9.55 -14.70
CA LEU A 34 -8.32 10.39 -13.61
C LEU A 34 -8.98 11.69 -14.13
N ASP A 35 -8.38 12.33 -15.13
CA ASP A 35 -8.92 13.54 -15.76
C ASP A 35 -10.26 13.24 -16.47
N SER A 36 -10.37 12.10 -17.16
CA SER A 36 -11.62 11.68 -17.80
C SER A 36 -12.73 11.42 -16.77
N LEU A 37 -12.37 10.86 -15.60
CA LEU A 37 -13.30 10.62 -14.50
C LEU A 37 -13.78 11.94 -13.88
N ASP A 38 -12.89 12.92 -13.73
CA ASP A 38 -13.25 14.26 -13.26
C ASP A 38 -14.26 14.95 -14.17
N GLN A 39 -14.01 14.91 -15.49
CA GLN A 39 -14.91 15.52 -16.47
C GLN A 39 -16.31 14.91 -16.39
N ALA A 40 -16.39 13.59 -16.27
CA ALA A 40 -17.68 12.92 -16.26
C ALA A 40 -18.38 13.02 -14.89
N ALA A 41 -17.64 13.06 -13.77
CA ALA A 41 -18.22 13.39 -12.46
C ALA A 41 -18.82 14.81 -12.44
N ARG A 42 -18.13 15.78 -13.04
CA ARG A 42 -18.62 17.17 -13.18
C ARG A 42 -19.80 17.29 -14.14
N ALA A 43 -19.88 16.44 -15.17
CA ALA A 43 -21.04 16.40 -16.06
C ALA A 43 -22.32 15.94 -15.34
N ILE A 44 -22.20 15.02 -14.38
CA ILE A 44 -23.33 14.53 -13.57
C ILE A 44 -23.66 15.52 -12.45
N ASN A 45 -22.64 16.04 -11.75
CA ASN A 45 -22.81 17.01 -10.69
C ASN A 45 -21.81 18.16 -10.83
N PRO A 46 -22.21 19.28 -11.46
CA PRO A 46 -21.35 20.44 -11.67
C PRO A 46 -20.83 21.08 -10.37
N SER A 47 -21.50 20.84 -9.24
CA SER A 47 -21.12 21.42 -7.94
C SER A 47 -20.02 20.66 -7.21
N VAL A 48 -19.53 19.54 -7.76
CA VAL A 48 -18.47 18.75 -7.11
C VAL A 48 -17.19 19.58 -6.93
N SER A 49 -16.70 19.63 -5.70
CA SER A 49 -15.49 20.39 -5.36
C SER A 49 -14.24 19.67 -5.84
N GLN A 50 -13.20 20.43 -6.21
CA GLN A 50 -11.89 19.83 -6.54
C GLN A 50 -11.29 19.07 -5.35
N GLY A 51 -11.56 19.52 -4.12
CA GLY A 51 -11.12 18.80 -2.92
C GLY A 51 -11.69 17.39 -2.83
N SER A 52 -12.99 17.23 -3.12
CA SER A 52 -13.65 15.91 -3.16
C SER A 52 -13.07 15.02 -4.25
N LEU A 53 -12.82 15.57 -5.45
CA LEU A 53 -12.19 14.83 -6.56
C LEU A 53 -10.77 14.39 -6.21
N ASN A 54 -9.97 15.25 -5.57
CA ASN A 54 -8.61 14.90 -5.14
C ASN A 54 -8.58 13.75 -4.13
N VAL A 55 -9.60 13.62 -3.27
CA VAL A 55 -9.76 12.46 -2.38
C VAL A 55 -10.07 11.20 -3.21
N CYS A 56 -11.02 11.30 -4.14
CA CYS A 56 -11.39 10.20 -5.04
C CYS A 56 -10.20 9.72 -5.89
N HIS A 57 -9.33 10.64 -6.34
CA HIS A 57 -8.15 10.29 -7.13
C HIS A 57 -7.19 9.35 -6.39
N GLY A 58 -7.08 9.48 -5.06
CA GLY A 58 -6.30 8.55 -4.25
C GLY A 58 -6.86 7.14 -4.38
N ASP A 59 -8.14 6.98 -4.04
CA ASP A 59 -8.84 5.69 -4.08
C ASP A 59 -8.84 5.09 -5.50
N TRP A 60 -9.14 5.88 -6.54
CA TRP A 60 -9.16 5.42 -7.92
C TRP A 60 -7.79 4.98 -8.41
N TYR A 61 -6.74 5.74 -8.08
CA TYR A 61 -5.37 5.38 -8.42
C TYR A 61 -4.94 4.10 -7.71
N GLU A 62 -5.26 3.95 -6.42
CA GLU A 62 -5.05 2.72 -5.67
C GLU A 62 -5.77 1.52 -6.30
N TRP A 63 -7.02 1.66 -6.75
CA TRP A 63 -7.74 0.57 -7.41
C TRP A 63 -7.13 0.17 -8.76
N ILE A 64 -6.67 1.16 -9.53
CA ILE A 64 -5.94 0.90 -10.78
C ILE A 64 -4.66 0.11 -10.49
N ILE A 65 -3.87 0.54 -9.51
CA ILE A 65 -2.63 -0.16 -9.11
C ILE A 65 -2.94 -1.56 -8.56
N ALA A 66 -3.91 -1.69 -7.66
CA ALA A 66 -4.28 -2.95 -7.01
C ALA A 66 -4.67 -4.02 -8.04
N ARG A 67 -5.55 -3.67 -8.98
CA ARG A 67 -5.93 -4.60 -10.04
C ARG A 67 -4.78 -4.90 -11.00
N SER A 68 -3.94 -3.91 -11.31
CA SER A 68 -2.76 -4.10 -12.18
C SER A 68 -1.80 -5.10 -11.54
N LEU A 69 -1.49 -4.91 -10.26
CA LEU A 69 -0.62 -5.77 -9.46
C LEU A 69 -1.17 -7.19 -9.36
N TRP A 70 -2.46 -7.32 -9.08
CA TRP A 70 -3.18 -8.59 -9.02
C TRP A 70 -3.06 -9.40 -10.31
N ASN A 71 -3.40 -8.77 -11.44
CA ASN A 71 -3.35 -9.46 -12.73
C ASN A 71 -1.92 -9.72 -13.19
N PHE A 72 -0.98 -8.81 -12.91
CA PHE A 72 0.43 -9.00 -13.21
C PHE A 72 0.98 -10.24 -12.49
N ARG A 73 0.67 -10.42 -11.21
CA ARG A 73 1.06 -11.62 -10.44
C ARG A 73 0.58 -12.88 -11.15
N ILE A 74 -0.69 -12.95 -11.52
CA ILE A 74 -1.29 -14.15 -12.13
C ILE A 74 -0.68 -14.40 -13.51
N GLN A 75 -0.57 -13.37 -14.36
CA GLN A 75 -0.01 -13.48 -15.72
C GLN A 75 1.44 -13.98 -15.69
N ASN A 76 2.24 -13.47 -14.76
CA ASN A 76 3.66 -13.78 -14.66
C ASN A 76 3.97 -14.88 -13.64
N ARG A 77 2.94 -15.55 -13.10
CA ARG A 77 3.03 -16.64 -12.10
C ARG A 77 3.92 -16.28 -10.91
N LYS A 78 3.84 -15.03 -10.44
CA LYS A 78 4.61 -14.57 -9.28
C LYS A 78 4.06 -15.21 -8.00
N LYS A 79 4.95 -15.69 -7.12
CA LYS A 79 4.57 -16.31 -5.83
C LYS A 79 3.94 -15.26 -4.91
N LEU A 80 4.60 -14.13 -4.77
CA LEU A 80 4.25 -13.05 -3.86
C LEU A 80 2.89 -12.42 -4.20
N ILE A 81 2.14 -12.03 -3.17
CA ILE A 81 0.79 -11.47 -3.27
C ILE A 81 0.83 -10.01 -2.79
N GLY A 82 0.50 -9.08 -3.67
CA GLY A 82 0.31 -7.68 -3.31
C GLY A 82 -1.16 -7.38 -2.99
N LEU A 83 -1.43 -6.85 -1.81
CA LEU A 83 -2.78 -6.60 -1.29
C LEU A 83 -2.96 -5.14 -0.93
N LEU A 84 -4.10 -4.57 -1.33
CA LEU A 84 -4.52 -3.24 -0.92
C LEU A 84 -4.93 -3.27 0.55
N LEU A 85 -4.47 -2.29 1.31
CA LEU A 85 -4.79 -2.16 2.73
C LEU A 85 -5.77 -1.01 2.96
N PRO A 86 -6.69 -1.15 3.92
CA PRO A 86 -7.53 -0.05 4.36
C PRO A 86 -6.73 0.89 5.26
N LYS A 87 -7.32 2.07 5.51
CA LYS A 87 -6.77 3.08 6.44
C LYS A 87 -6.63 2.51 7.85
N VAL A 88 -5.62 3.00 8.59
CA VAL A 88 -5.32 2.55 9.96
C VAL A 88 -6.49 2.70 10.93
N SER A 89 -7.37 3.67 10.70
CA SER A 89 -8.60 3.86 11.48
C SER A 89 -9.59 2.69 11.40
N SER A 90 -9.45 1.84 10.37
CA SER A 90 -10.34 0.71 10.10
C SER A 90 -9.67 -0.64 10.33
N PHE A 91 -8.34 -0.69 10.33
CA PHE A 91 -7.56 -1.92 10.48
C PHE A 91 -6.14 -1.59 10.94
N ASP A 92 -5.59 -2.33 11.89
CA ASP A 92 -4.18 -2.22 12.25
C ASP A 92 -3.38 -3.29 11.49
N ILE A 93 -2.40 -2.87 10.69
CA ILE A 93 -1.57 -3.79 9.90
C ILE A 93 -0.85 -4.84 10.76
N SER A 94 -0.60 -4.57 12.04
CA SER A 94 -0.03 -5.57 12.95
C SER A 94 -0.88 -6.83 13.06
N ASN A 95 -2.18 -6.74 12.79
CA ASN A 95 -3.12 -7.86 12.86
C ASN A 95 -3.00 -8.81 11.66
N LEU A 96 -2.16 -8.50 10.66
CA LEU A 96 -1.77 -9.51 9.66
C LEU A 96 -0.82 -10.55 10.26
N TYR A 97 0.01 -10.15 11.23
CA TYR A 97 0.94 -11.07 11.87
C TYR A 97 0.21 -12.07 12.78
N THR A 98 0.81 -13.23 13.01
CA THR A 98 0.33 -14.18 14.01
C THR A 98 0.12 -13.52 15.38
N PRO A 99 -0.80 -14.04 16.21
CA PRO A 99 -1.12 -13.43 17.50
C PRO A 99 0.09 -13.21 18.42
N ASN A 100 1.11 -14.08 18.36
CA ASN A 100 2.34 -13.90 19.14
C ASN A 100 3.10 -12.61 18.75
N LEU A 101 3.30 -12.40 17.46
CA LEU A 101 4.03 -11.25 16.93
C LEU A 101 3.23 -9.95 17.10
N SER A 102 1.92 -9.98 16.82
CA SER A 102 1.06 -8.81 17.01
C SER A 102 1.00 -8.41 18.50
N ASN A 103 1.04 -9.37 19.42
CA ASN A 103 1.15 -9.11 20.86
C ASN A 103 2.46 -8.41 21.24
N HIS A 104 3.59 -8.67 20.58
CA HIS A 104 4.82 -7.92 20.83
C HIS A 104 4.71 -6.45 20.44
N ILE A 105 4.02 -6.15 19.34
CA ILE A 105 3.74 -4.77 18.93
C ILE A 105 2.81 -4.09 19.94
N ASN A 106 1.76 -4.79 20.37
CA ASN A 106 0.80 -4.27 21.35
C ASN A 106 1.46 -4.04 22.73
N ASP A 107 2.33 -4.94 23.18
CA ASP A 107 3.16 -4.80 24.38
C ASP A 107 4.02 -3.53 24.30
N LEU A 108 4.67 -3.28 23.16
CA LEU A 108 5.44 -2.05 22.93
C LEU A 108 4.55 -0.81 23.00
N LYS A 109 3.42 -0.80 22.29
CA LYS A 109 2.45 0.33 22.30
C LYS A 109 2.00 0.66 23.72
N GLN A 110 1.65 -0.36 24.51
CA GLN A 110 1.23 -0.18 25.91
C GLN A 110 2.35 0.34 26.80
N LYS A 111 3.57 -0.21 26.70
CA LYS A 111 4.71 0.24 27.50
C LYS A 111 5.09 1.69 27.21
N VAL A 112 5.13 2.07 25.93
CA VAL A 112 5.48 3.44 25.53
C VAL A 112 4.43 4.43 26.04
N ASN A 113 3.14 4.08 25.94
CA ASN A 113 2.05 4.90 26.46
C ASN A 113 2.06 5.02 27.99
N ASN A 114 2.18 3.90 28.69
CA ASN A 114 1.99 3.86 30.14
C ASN A 114 3.22 4.31 30.93
N ILE A 115 4.43 4.12 30.39
CA ILE A 115 5.69 4.37 31.11
C ILE A 115 6.29 5.71 30.69
N ALA A 116 6.29 6.03 29.40
CA ALA A 116 6.97 7.21 28.88
C ALA A 116 6.04 8.39 28.61
N GLY A 117 4.71 8.20 28.66
CA GLY A 117 3.74 9.22 28.26
C GLY A 117 3.84 9.59 26.78
N VAL A 118 4.38 8.68 25.95
CA VAL A 118 4.57 8.85 24.50
C VAL A 118 3.63 7.88 23.77
N GLN A 119 3.21 8.21 22.55
CA GLN A 119 2.38 7.31 21.73
C GLN A 119 3.17 6.77 20.54
N LEU A 120 3.05 5.46 20.30
CA LEU A 120 3.51 4.83 19.05
C LEU A 120 2.37 4.91 18.03
N ILE A 121 2.32 6.03 17.30
CA ILE A 121 1.31 6.24 16.25
C ILE A 121 1.81 5.61 14.95
N THR A 122 1.18 4.52 14.53
CA THR A 122 1.45 3.84 13.26
C THR A 122 0.41 4.24 12.20
N SER A 123 0.83 4.24 10.93
CA SER A 123 -0.05 4.27 9.77
C SER A 123 0.04 2.96 9.02
N ASN A 124 -0.99 2.64 8.23
CA ASN A 124 -0.91 1.54 7.27
C ASN A 124 -0.37 2.09 5.95
N PRO A 125 0.66 1.46 5.38
CA PRO A 125 0.98 1.63 3.97
C PRO A 125 -0.21 1.28 3.10
N ASP A 126 -0.24 1.81 1.88
CA ASP A 126 -1.37 1.59 0.97
C ASP A 126 -1.42 0.10 0.51
N PHE A 127 -0.26 -0.55 0.38
CA PHE A 127 -0.16 -1.96 0.02
C PHE A 127 0.82 -2.73 0.91
N VAL A 128 0.52 -4.02 1.09
CA VAL A 128 1.43 -5.03 1.63
C VAL A 128 1.75 -6.08 0.57
N VAL A 129 2.98 -6.57 0.58
CA VAL A 129 3.42 -7.71 -0.23
C VAL A 129 3.71 -8.88 0.70
N ILE A 130 3.01 -9.98 0.48
CA ILE A 130 3.05 -11.19 1.32
C ILE A 130 3.65 -12.35 0.51
N ASP A 131 4.60 -13.05 1.11
CA ASP A 131 4.99 -14.40 0.72
C ASP A 131 4.00 -15.39 1.35
N PRO A 132 3.12 -16.03 0.56
CA PRO A 132 2.06 -16.90 1.09
C PRO A 132 2.56 -18.29 1.50
N GLU A 133 3.88 -18.50 1.56
CA GLU A 133 4.45 -19.76 2.06
C GLU A 133 3.88 -20.10 3.44
N GLU A 134 3.35 -21.32 3.58
CA GLU A 134 2.69 -21.85 4.78
C GLU A 134 1.33 -21.21 5.13
N ILE A 135 0.76 -20.38 4.25
CA ILE A 135 -0.56 -19.77 4.42
C ILE A 135 -1.55 -20.44 3.45
N ASP A 136 -2.73 -20.82 3.95
CA ASP A 136 -3.82 -21.30 3.09
C ASP A 136 -4.49 -20.11 2.41
N VAL A 137 -4.30 -20.00 1.10
CA VAL A 137 -4.73 -18.83 0.32
C VAL A 137 -6.04 -19.14 -0.38
N ASP A 138 -7.02 -18.26 -0.23
CA ASP A 138 -8.30 -18.34 -0.96
C ASP A 138 -8.04 -18.49 -2.48
N PRO A 139 -8.54 -19.57 -3.12
CA PRO A 139 -8.41 -19.78 -4.55
C PRO A 139 -8.90 -18.61 -5.41
N SER A 140 -9.81 -17.77 -4.89
CA SER A 140 -10.28 -16.55 -5.56
C SER A 140 -9.13 -15.60 -5.90
N LEU A 141 -8.02 -15.60 -5.12
CA LEU A 141 -6.83 -14.79 -5.39
C LEU A 141 -6.06 -15.20 -6.66
N ASN A 142 -6.43 -16.33 -7.29
CA ASN A 142 -5.80 -16.84 -8.51
C ASN A 142 -6.61 -16.57 -9.79
N SER A 143 -7.71 -15.81 -9.68
CA SER A 143 -8.57 -15.49 -10.82
C SER A 143 -8.34 -14.06 -11.33
N HIS A 144 -8.32 -13.87 -12.65
CA HIS A 144 -8.17 -12.56 -13.26
C HIS A 144 -9.36 -11.64 -12.99
N ILE A 145 -9.08 -10.38 -12.70
CA ILE A 145 -10.09 -9.32 -12.65
C ILE A 145 -10.15 -8.65 -14.03
N HIS A 146 -11.17 -8.97 -14.83
CA HIS A 146 -11.29 -8.47 -16.20
C HIS A 146 -11.84 -7.04 -16.27
N GLN A 147 -12.77 -6.71 -15.37
CA GLN A 147 -13.47 -5.42 -15.35
C GLN A 147 -13.57 -4.87 -13.94
N PHE A 148 -13.64 -3.55 -13.83
CA PHE A 148 -14.01 -2.86 -12.61
C PHE A 148 -15.53 -2.89 -12.42
N THR A 149 -15.96 -3.82 -11.58
CA THR A 149 -17.30 -3.88 -10.98
C THR A 149 -17.22 -3.57 -9.49
N SER A 150 -18.36 -3.24 -8.87
CA SER A 150 -18.44 -3.07 -7.41
C SER A 150 -17.92 -4.30 -6.65
N ASP A 151 -18.15 -5.50 -7.18
CA ASP A 151 -17.69 -6.75 -6.58
C ASP A 151 -16.19 -6.93 -6.74
N SER A 152 -15.63 -6.58 -7.89
CA SER A 152 -14.17 -6.63 -8.10
C SER A 152 -13.42 -5.64 -7.20
N ILE A 153 -13.96 -4.44 -6.97
CA ILE A 153 -13.36 -3.44 -6.08
C ILE A 153 -13.47 -3.92 -4.64
N ARG A 154 -14.64 -4.46 -4.25
CA ARG A 154 -14.82 -5.06 -2.93
C ARG A 154 -13.84 -6.20 -2.70
N LEU A 155 -13.65 -7.08 -3.68
CA LEU A 155 -12.65 -8.14 -3.64
C LEU A 155 -11.26 -7.55 -3.34
N LEU A 156 -10.79 -6.60 -4.16
CA LEU A 156 -9.48 -5.95 -3.96
C LEU A 156 -9.34 -5.31 -2.57
N GLN A 157 -10.39 -4.65 -2.08
CA GLN A 157 -10.39 -3.97 -0.78
C GLN A 157 -10.46 -4.93 0.41
N GLN A 158 -10.98 -6.15 0.23
CA GLN A 158 -11.23 -7.10 1.31
C GLN A 158 -10.27 -8.29 1.30
N SER A 159 -9.52 -8.54 0.22
CA SER A 159 -8.62 -9.69 0.14
C SER A 159 -7.58 -9.77 1.26
N TYR A 160 -7.21 -8.64 1.88
CA TYR A 160 -6.30 -8.63 3.04
C TYR A 160 -6.87 -9.37 4.26
N THR A 161 -8.20 -9.50 4.39
CA THR A 161 -8.82 -10.14 5.56
C THR A 161 -8.50 -11.63 5.64
N GLY A 162 -8.25 -12.28 4.49
CA GLY A 162 -7.81 -13.66 4.40
C GLY A 162 -6.40 -13.92 4.95
N PHE A 163 -5.67 -12.87 5.35
CA PHE A 163 -4.31 -12.96 5.91
C PHE A 163 -4.22 -12.50 7.37
N ILE A 164 -5.36 -12.14 7.98
CA ILE A 164 -5.41 -11.76 9.41
C ILE A 164 -4.93 -12.94 10.26
N ASP A 165 -4.07 -12.64 11.23
CA ASP A 165 -3.47 -13.58 12.18
C ASP A 165 -2.63 -14.72 11.57
N GLN A 166 -2.24 -14.61 10.29
CA GLN A 166 -1.59 -15.71 9.56
C GLN A 166 -0.14 -15.46 9.17
N CYS A 167 0.30 -14.20 9.09
CA CYS A 167 1.66 -13.90 8.65
C CYS A 167 2.68 -14.18 9.76
N SER A 168 3.61 -15.11 9.54
CA SER A 168 4.84 -15.20 10.32
C SER A 168 5.77 -14.02 10.02
N PHE A 169 6.86 -13.91 10.79
CA PHE A 169 7.80 -12.79 10.73
C PHE A 169 8.36 -12.51 9.32
N ASN A 170 8.59 -13.55 8.52
CA ASN A 170 9.16 -13.42 7.18
C ASN A 170 8.11 -13.47 6.05
N ASN A 171 6.81 -13.61 6.36
CA ASN A 171 5.78 -13.61 5.33
C ASN A 171 5.52 -12.20 4.78
N ILE A 172 5.66 -11.15 5.59
CA ILE A 172 5.58 -9.77 5.08
C ILE A 172 6.95 -9.36 4.54
N VAL A 173 7.06 -9.25 3.21
CA VAL A 173 8.35 -9.01 2.53
C VAL A 173 8.54 -7.56 2.10
N ALA A 174 7.44 -6.87 1.80
CA ALA A 174 7.51 -5.46 1.44
C ALA A 174 6.21 -4.71 1.74
N TYR A 175 6.33 -3.38 1.79
CA TYR A 175 5.22 -2.45 1.72
C TYR A 175 5.39 -1.53 0.52
N LEU A 176 4.28 -1.01 0.00
CA LEU A 176 4.27 -0.03 -1.07
C LEU A 176 3.29 1.10 -0.73
N ALA A 177 3.79 2.32 -0.65
CA ALA A 177 2.97 3.52 -0.59
C ALA A 177 2.78 4.09 -1.99
N VAL A 178 1.53 4.36 -2.39
CA VAL A 178 1.18 4.96 -3.67
C VAL A 178 0.54 6.32 -3.48
N LYS A 179 0.94 7.29 -4.27
CA LYS A 179 0.31 8.60 -4.30
C LYS A 179 0.15 9.07 -5.74
N THR A 180 -0.85 9.88 -6.02
CA THR A 180 -0.98 10.48 -7.36
C THR A 180 0.23 11.35 -7.70
N SER A 181 0.77 12.09 -6.72
CA SER A 181 2.01 12.86 -6.84
C SER A 181 2.67 13.07 -5.48
N PHE A 182 3.97 13.34 -5.47
CA PHE A 182 4.74 13.62 -4.25
C PHE A 182 4.86 15.13 -4.01
N ARG A 183 3.90 15.66 -3.24
CA ARG A 183 3.96 17.01 -2.68
C ARG A 183 4.93 17.06 -1.50
N SER A 184 5.36 18.26 -1.09
CA SER A 184 6.35 18.45 -0.02
C SER A 184 5.96 17.77 1.30
N ASP A 185 4.68 17.79 1.67
CA ASP A 185 4.11 17.09 2.81
C ASP A 185 4.25 15.56 2.68
N ARG A 186 3.94 15.01 1.50
CA ARG A 186 4.03 13.56 1.22
C ARG A 186 5.47 13.05 1.22
N ARG A 187 6.43 13.89 0.80
CA ARG A 187 7.87 13.59 0.86
C ARG A 187 8.40 13.44 2.28
N LEU A 188 7.71 13.99 3.28
CA LEU A 188 8.04 13.79 4.69
C LEU A 188 7.27 12.58 5.27
N GLN A 189 6.00 12.45 4.92
CA GLN A 189 5.14 11.39 5.43
C GLN A 189 5.64 9.99 5.05
N ILE A 190 6.00 9.77 3.79
CA ILE A 190 6.35 8.45 3.27
C ILE A 190 7.64 7.90 3.90
N PRO A 191 8.75 8.66 4.00
CA PRO A 191 9.96 8.18 4.69
C PRO A 191 9.76 7.98 6.19
N HIS A 192 8.90 8.78 6.83
CA HIS A 192 8.55 8.57 8.23
C HIS A 192 7.82 7.23 8.41
N GLU A 193 6.81 6.94 7.58
CA GLU A 193 6.11 5.65 7.59
C GLU A 193 7.06 4.48 7.30
N GLY A 194 7.91 4.58 6.26
CA GLY A 194 8.87 3.53 5.92
C GLY A 194 9.89 3.27 7.04
N SER A 195 10.39 4.33 7.68
CA SER A 195 11.28 4.22 8.84
C SER A 195 10.61 3.51 10.01
N LEU A 196 9.34 3.81 10.26
CA LEU A 196 8.56 3.22 11.34
C LEU A 196 8.21 1.75 11.09
N MET A 197 7.85 1.39 9.85
CA MET A 197 7.61 0.00 9.46
C MET A 197 8.87 -0.84 9.65
N LYS A 198 10.02 -0.34 9.20
CA LYS A 198 11.31 -1.02 9.39
C LYS A 198 11.73 -1.08 10.85
N ALA A 199 11.52 -0.02 11.63
CA ALA A 199 11.79 -0.05 13.07
C ALA A 199 10.93 -1.09 13.79
N THR A 200 9.65 -1.21 13.42
CA THR A 200 8.75 -2.25 13.94
C THR A 200 9.23 -3.66 13.55
N TYR A 201 9.70 -3.83 12.32
CA TYR A 201 10.31 -5.09 11.87
C TYR A 201 11.55 -5.46 12.70
N ILE A 202 12.48 -4.51 12.92
CA ILE A 202 13.66 -4.73 13.77
C ILE A 202 13.28 -5.01 15.22
N HIS A 203 12.22 -4.36 15.73
CA HIS A 203 11.69 -4.65 17.06
C HIS A 203 11.25 -6.11 17.17
N LEU A 204 10.43 -6.59 16.21
CA LEU A 204 10.01 -7.99 16.16
C LEU A 204 11.20 -8.93 16.00
N GLN A 205 12.15 -8.62 15.12
CA GLN A 205 13.38 -9.40 14.91
C GLN A 205 14.13 -9.61 16.24
N THR A 206 14.22 -8.55 17.03
CA THR A 206 14.92 -8.57 18.33
C THR A 206 14.16 -9.41 19.35
N ARG A 207 12.82 -9.29 19.40
CA ARG A 207 11.98 -10.04 20.34
C ARG A 207 11.97 -11.55 20.04
N GLU A 208 11.96 -11.91 18.78
CA GLU A 208 11.97 -13.29 18.30
C GLU A 208 13.40 -13.87 18.14
N TRP A 209 14.44 -13.07 18.40
CA TRP A 209 15.84 -13.46 18.26
C TRP A 209 16.20 -14.01 16.86
N VAL A 210 15.72 -13.37 15.80
CA VAL A 210 15.96 -13.80 14.41
C VAL A 210 17.34 -13.31 13.94
N ILE A 211 18.30 -14.24 13.81
CA ILE A 211 19.71 -13.92 13.52
C ILE A 211 19.93 -13.49 12.06
N ASN A 212 19.20 -14.07 11.10
CA ASN A 212 19.34 -13.76 9.67
C ASN A 212 17.96 -13.58 9.01
N PRO A 213 17.29 -12.43 9.23
CA PRO A 213 15.98 -12.17 8.64
C PRO A 213 16.06 -12.00 7.11
N LYS A 214 14.96 -12.30 6.39
CA LYS A 214 14.88 -12.01 4.93
C LYS A 214 14.98 -10.50 4.64
N GLY A 215 14.62 -9.67 5.63
CA GLY A 215 14.54 -8.23 5.53
C GLY A 215 13.18 -7.75 5.06
N LEU A 216 12.88 -6.47 5.32
CA LEU A 216 11.65 -5.81 4.92
C LEU A 216 11.98 -4.66 3.96
N LYS A 217 11.33 -4.65 2.81
CA LYS A 217 11.40 -3.54 1.85
C LYS A 217 10.25 -2.57 2.01
N TYR A 218 10.50 -1.31 1.72
CA TYR A 218 9.49 -0.28 1.70
C TYR A 218 9.65 0.56 0.44
N TYR A 219 8.65 0.54 -0.42
CA TYR A 219 8.65 1.19 -1.72
C TYR A 219 7.69 2.37 -1.74
N ALA A 220 7.94 3.31 -2.65
CA ALA A 220 7.01 4.38 -2.96
C ALA A 220 6.73 4.40 -4.46
N ALA A 221 5.50 4.74 -4.86
CA ALA A 221 5.17 4.97 -6.26
C ALA A 221 4.26 6.18 -6.45
N ALA A 222 4.44 6.88 -7.57
CA ALA A 222 3.53 7.93 -7.99
C ALA A 222 3.41 8.04 -9.50
N SER A 223 2.36 8.71 -9.97
CA SER A 223 2.17 8.93 -11.42
C SER A 223 3.17 9.94 -12.02
N GLU A 224 3.96 10.60 -11.19
CA GLU A 224 5.09 11.44 -11.59
C GLU A 224 6.12 11.48 -10.47
N VAL A 225 7.38 11.30 -10.83
CA VAL A 225 8.49 11.29 -9.88
C VAL A 225 9.66 12.07 -10.46
N GLY A 226 9.98 13.21 -9.85
CA GLY A 226 11.16 14.00 -10.19
C GLY A 226 12.42 13.58 -9.43
N PRO A 227 13.61 14.11 -9.81
CA PRO A 227 14.86 13.87 -9.09
C PRO A 227 14.79 14.25 -7.61
N ALA A 228 14.18 15.40 -7.30
CA ALA A 228 14.02 15.88 -5.93
C ALA A 228 13.15 14.94 -5.07
N ASP A 229 12.19 14.23 -5.66
CA ASP A 229 11.42 13.21 -4.96
C ASP A 229 12.29 12.02 -4.58
N ARG A 230 13.13 11.57 -5.52
CA ARG A 230 14.05 10.44 -5.32
C ARG A 230 15.07 10.74 -4.22
N ASP A 231 15.63 11.94 -4.22
CA ASP A 231 16.59 12.38 -3.22
C ASP A 231 15.94 12.48 -1.83
N ALA A 232 14.75 13.07 -1.75
CA ALA A 232 14.04 13.23 -0.48
C ALA A 232 13.58 11.90 0.13
N LEU A 233 13.09 10.97 -0.70
CA LEU A 233 12.54 9.70 -0.24
C LEU A 233 13.62 8.68 0.14
N LYS A 234 14.82 8.76 -0.44
CA LYS A 234 15.94 7.85 -0.17
C LYS A 234 16.75 8.23 1.07
N THR A 235 16.17 9.02 1.98
CA THR A 235 16.79 9.33 3.28
C THR A 235 17.00 8.07 4.12
N VAL A 236 17.89 8.12 5.11
CA VAL A 236 18.19 6.99 5.99
C VAL A 236 16.99 6.67 6.89
N ALA A 237 16.74 5.39 7.14
CA ALA A 237 15.78 4.97 8.15
C ALA A 237 16.31 5.32 9.55
N THR A 238 15.53 6.05 10.34
CA THR A 238 16.02 6.65 11.61
C THR A 238 16.67 5.63 12.56
N HIS A 239 16.12 4.42 12.66
CA HIS A 239 16.67 3.37 13.52
C HIS A 239 18.05 2.84 13.06
N SER A 240 18.39 3.00 11.77
CA SER A 240 19.68 2.58 11.22
C SER A 240 20.82 3.53 11.58
N ILE A 241 20.52 4.76 12.01
CA ILE A 241 21.55 5.73 12.44
C ILE A 241 22.16 5.31 13.79
N THR A 242 21.37 4.68 14.65
CA THR A 242 21.77 4.35 16.03
C THR A 242 22.40 2.96 16.18
N ASN A 243 22.43 2.14 15.12
CA ASN A 243 22.96 0.78 15.16
C ASN A 243 24.10 0.59 14.14
N VAL A 244 25.34 0.52 14.65
CA VAL A 244 26.54 0.28 13.83
C VAL A 244 26.70 -1.16 13.36
N GLN A 245 26.01 -2.11 13.98
CA GLN A 245 26.16 -3.55 13.69
C GLN A 245 25.37 -3.98 12.45
N SER A 246 24.41 -3.17 12.00
CA SER A 246 23.59 -3.41 10.82
C SER A 246 24.01 -2.50 9.66
N LEU A 247 23.85 -2.99 8.43
CA LEU A 247 24.02 -2.13 7.25
C LEU A 247 23.00 -0.97 7.26
N PRO A 248 23.41 0.26 6.91
CA PRO A 248 22.49 1.38 6.80
C PRO A 248 21.36 1.07 5.81
N GLN A 249 20.11 1.33 6.23
CA GLN A 249 18.93 1.15 5.40
C GLN A 249 18.34 2.50 5.01
N ALA A 250 17.89 2.62 3.76
CA ALA A 250 17.05 3.74 3.36
C ALA A 250 15.65 3.60 3.99
N ALA A 251 14.96 4.70 4.28
CA ALA A 251 13.57 4.69 4.71
C ALA A 251 12.65 4.16 3.60
N VAL A 252 12.91 4.59 2.36
CA VAL A 252 12.29 4.07 1.13
C VAL A 252 13.39 3.46 0.27
N ASP A 253 13.30 2.16 -0.02
CA ASP A 253 14.31 1.41 -0.77
C ASP A 253 14.36 1.84 -2.25
N GLU A 254 13.19 1.99 -2.88
CA GLU A 254 13.08 2.39 -4.28
C GLU A 254 11.79 3.19 -4.51
N VAL A 255 11.87 4.11 -5.47
CA VAL A 255 10.75 4.99 -5.87
C VAL A 255 10.42 4.74 -7.34
N PHE A 256 9.16 4.41 -7.62
CA PHE A 256 8.67 4.09 -8.95
C PHE A 256 7.79 5.19 -9.51
N GLU A 257 7.97 5.50 -10.79
CA GLU A 257 6.99 6.27 -11.54
C GLU A 257 6.03 5.30 -12.21
N ILE A 258 4.73 5.40 -11.93
CA ILE A 258 3.69 4.52 -12.46
C ILE A 258 2.55 5.37 -13.02
N ASN A 259 2.67 5.77 -14.28
CA ASN A 259 1.61 6.48 -15.00
C ASN A 259 1.01 5.65 -16.14
N THR A 260 1.55 4.48 -16.42
CA THR A 260 1.10 3.59 -17.50
C THR A 260 1.16 2.14 -17.04
N LEU A 261 0.48 1.25 -17.77
CA LEU A 261 0.54 -0.18 -17.48
C LEU A 261 1.95 -0.75 -17.65
N GLN A 262 2.71 -0.27 -18.63
CA GLN A 262 4.10 -0.71 -18.83
C GLN A 262 4.97 -0.35 -17.61
N GLN A 263 4.90 0.90 -17.16
CA GLN A 263 5.62 1.34 -15.97
C GLN A 263 5.19 0.57 -14.71
N ALA A 264 3.90 0.24 -14.59
CA ALA A 264 3.39 -0.59 -13.50
C ALA A 264 4.04 -1.98 -13.53
N ASN A 265 4.06 -2.63 -14.70
CA ASN A 265 4.68 -3.95 -14.89
C ASN A 265 6.18 -3.92 -14.54
N ASP A 266 6.92 -2.91 -15.00
CA ASP A 266 8.35 -2.76 -14.71
C ASP A 266 8.60 -2.60 -13.20
N ALA A 267 7.74 -1.86 -12.50
CA ALA A 267 7.80 -1.72 -11.04
C ALA A 267 7.45 -3.04 -10.34
N PHE A 268 6.39 -3.74 -10.77
CA PHE A 268 5.95 -4.99 -10.16
C PHE A 268 6.96 -6.13 -10.34
N GLU A 269 7.72 -6.14 -11.43
CA GLU A 269 8.82 -7.10 -11.62
C GLU A 269 9.90 -6.95 -10.54
N LYS A 270 10.12 -5.72 -10.06
CA LYS A 270 11.06 -5.42 -8.96
C LYS A 270 10.46 -5.56 -7.57
N ILE A 271 9.15 -5.35 -7.42
CA ILE A 271 8.48 -5.45 -6.12
C ILE A 271 8.16 -6.91 -5.79
N LEU A 272 7.70 -7.69 -6.77
CA LEU A 272 7.37 -9.11 -6.64
C LEU A 272 8.57 -10.00 -7.01
N ILE A 273 9.76 -9.65 -6.54
CA ILE A 273 10.94 -10.50 -6.67
C ILE A 273 10.77 -11.65 -5.68
N TYR A 274 10.34 -12.81 -6.15
CA TYR A 274 10.66 -14.20 -5.75
C TYR A 274 9.76 -15.16 -6.54
#